data_AF-A0A411X5M5-F1
#
_entry.id   AF-A0A411X5M5-F1
#
_cell.length_a   1.000
_cell.length_b   1.000
_cell.length_c   1.000
_cell.angle_alpha   90.00
_cell.angle_beta   90.00
_cell.angle_gamma   90.00
#
_symmetry.space_group_name_H-M   'P 1'
#
loop_
_entity.id
_entity.type
_entity.pdbx_description
1 polymer ?
#
loop_
_entity_poly.entity_id
_entity_poly.type
_entity_poly.pdbx_seq_one_letter_code
_entity_poly.pdbx_strand_id
1 'polypeptide(L)' 'MASTWRLVPGQALLHRGWDGAFVLYNDLSGDTHLLSEEAMALLLALRDGDVTPEELAALELAELLATLRRLDLIEPC' A
#
# COMPACT_ATOMS: atom_id res chain seq x y z
N MET A 1 12.03 3.09 17.38
CA MET A 1 12.00 1.81 16.64
C MET A 1 11.40 2.14 15.29
N ALA A 2 12.10 1.87 14.19
CA ALA A 2 11.54 2.10 12.86
C ALA A 2 10.40 1.10 12.67
N SER A 3 9.18 1.60 12.54
CA SER A 3 8.02 0.75 12.24
C SER A 3 8.21 0.18 10.85
N THR A 4 8.47 -1.13 10.74
CA THR A 4 8.48 -1.82 9.45
C THR A 4 7.02 -2.04 9.05
N TRP A 5 6.68 -1.82 7.79
CA TRP A 5 5.33 -2.06 7.27
C TRP A 5 5.33 -3.31 6.41
N ARG A 6 4.17 -3.95 6.26
CA ARG A 6 3.96 -5.06 5.32
C ARG A 6 2.56 -5.00 4.72
N LEU A 7 2.36 -5.68 3.58
CA LEU A 7 1.02 -5.96 3.10
C LEU A 7 0.27 -6.82 4.13
N VAL A 8 -1.03 -6.57 4.30
CA VAL A 8 -1.84 -7.48 5.12
C VAL A 8 -1.86 -8.85 4.44
N PRO A 9 -1.58 -9.95 5.16
CA PRO A 9 -1.55 -11.29 4.58
C PRO A 9 -2.86 -11.62 3.83
N GLY A 10 -2.73 -12.10 2.59
CA GLY A 10 -3.87 -12.42 1.73
C GLY A 10 -4.19 -11.38 0.67
N GLN A 11 -3.61 -10.17 0.74
CA GLN A 11 -3.70 -9.19 -0.35
C GLN A 11 -2.92 -9.67 -1.59
N ALA A 12 -3.62 -9.94 -2.68
CA ALA A 12 -3.04 -10.21 -3.99
C ALA A 12 -2.71 -8.92 -4.76
N LEU A 13 -3.28 -7.79 -4.32
CA LEU A 13 -3.21 -6.49 -4.99
C LEU A 13 -3.73 -6.57 -6.44
N LEU A 14 -4.85 -7.24 -6.68
CA LEU A 14 -5.45 -7.25 -8.02
C LEU A 14 -5.89 -5.83 -8.40
N HIS A 15 -5.35 -5.29 -9.48
CA HIS A 15 -5.61 -3.92 -9.88
C HIS A 15 -5.68 -3.74 -11.40
N ARG A 16 -6.31 -2.64 -11.81
CA ARG A 16 -6.27 -2.10 -13.16
C ARG A 16 -5.96 -0.61 -13.11
N GLY A 17 -5.01 -0.18 -13.93
CA GLY A 17 -4.57 1.21 -14.00
C GLY A 17 -4.91 1.90 -15.32
N TRP A 18 -5.05 3.23 -15.28
CA TRP A 18 -5.16 4.13 -16.42
C TRP A 18 -4.72 5.54 -15.99
N ASP A 19 -3.96 6.25 -16.82
CA ASP A 19 -3.59 7.67 -16.64
C ASP A 19 -3.29 8.09 -15.17
N GLY A 20 -2.44 7.32 -14.48
CA GLY A 20 -2.02 7.62 -13.10
C GLY A 20 -3.03 7.29 -12.00
N ALA A 21 -4.16 6.66 -12.34
CA ALA A 21 -5.17 6.17 -11.41
C ALA A 21 -5.25 4.65 -11.45
N PHE A 22 -5.49 4.04 -10.29
CA PHE A 22 -5.58 2.60 -10.13
C PHE A 22 -6.84 2.22 -9.39
N VAL A 23 -7.58 1.26 -9.92
CA VAL A 23 -8.67 0.61 -9.20
C VAL A 23 -8.17 -0.73 -8.72
N LEU A 24 -8.15 -0.91 -7.40
CA LEU A 24 -7.63 -2.08 -6.72
C LEU A 24 -8.77 -2.81 -6.00
N TYR A 25 -8.83 -4.12 -6.17
CA TYR A 25 -9.71 -5.00 -5.41
C TYR A 25 -9.03 -5.38 -4.09
N ASN A 26 -9.75 -5.18 -2.99
CA ASN A 26 -9.30 -5.54 -1.66
C ASN A 26 -9.74 -6.96 -1.33
N ASP A 27 -8.78 -7.87 -1.22
CA ASP A 27 -9.08 -9.30 -1.01
C ASP A 27 -9.70 -9.60 0.37
N LEU A 28 -9.59 -8.68 1.34
CA LEU A 28 -10.10 -8.87 2.70
C LEU A 28 -11.53 -8.34 2.87
N SER A 29 -11.80 -7.13 2.38
CA SER A 29 -13.14 -6.54 2.48
C SER A 29 -14.06 -6.92 1.32
N GLY A 30 -13.50 -7.28 0.16
CA GLY A 30 -14.22 -7.42 -1.10
C GLY A 30 -14.56 -6.09 -1.76
N ASP A 31 -14.12 -4.97 -1.20
CA ASP A 31 -14.33 -3.65 -1.78
C ASP A 31 -13.38 -3.38 -2.94
N THR A 32 -13.68 -2.33 -3.70
CA THR A 32 -12.78 -1.78 -4.70
C THR A 32 -12.44 -0.34 -4.36
N HIS A 33 -11.14 -0.01 -4.35
CA HIS A 33 -10.64 1.31 -3.99
C HIS A 33 -9.97 1.98 -5.18
N LEU A 34 -10.20 3.29 -5.33
CA LEU A 34 -9.45 4.12 -6.25
C LEU A 34 -8.19 4.62 -5.53
N LEU A 35 -7.03 4.34 -6.10
CA LEU A 35 -5.72 4.71 -5.59
C LEU A 35 -5.00 5.61 -6.61
N SER A 36 -4.15 6.50 -6.09
CA SER A 36 -3.20 7.24 -6.91
C SER A 36 -2.05 6.34 -7.38
N GLU A 37 -1.32 6.80 -8.39
CA GLU A 37 -0.08 6.16 -8.85
C GLU A 37 0.92 5.96 -7.71
N GLU A 38 1.12 6.98 -6.88
CA GLU A 38 2.05 6.92 -5.74
C GLU A 38 1.64 5.83 -4.73
N ALA A 39 0.35 5.75 -4.40
CA ALA A 39 -0.17 4.73 -3.49
C ALA A 39 0.04 3.32 -4.06
N MET A 40 -0.25 3.13 -5.35
CA MET A 40 -0.08 1.85 -6.01
C MET A 40 1.41 1.46 -6.11
N ALA A 41 2.29 2.39 -6.46
CA ALA A 41 3.72 2.16 -6.55
C ALA A 41 4.31 1.72 -5.21
N LEU A 42 3.91 2.37 -4.11
CA LEU A 42 4.33 1.98 -2.77
C LEU A 42 3.88 0.56 -2.40
N LEU A 43 2.64 0.17 -2.71
CA LEU A 43 2.14 -1.18 -2.47
C LEU A 43 2.91 -2.24 -3.26
N LEU A 44 3.27 -1.96 -4.51
CA LEU A 44 4.06 -2.86 -5.34
C LEU A 44 5.50 -2.97 -4.83
N ALA A 45 6.14 -1.84 -4.49
CA ALA A 45 7.49 -1.85 -3.91
C ALA A 45 7.52 -2.63 -2.58
N LEU A 46 6.49 -2.48 -1.75
CA LEU A 46 6.37 -3.22 -0.50
C LEU A 46 6.18 -4.73 -0.73
N ARG A 47 5.43 -5.13 -1.76
CA ARG A 47 5.27 -6.53 -2.16
C ARG A 47 6.60 -7.14 -2.61
N ASP A 48 7.34 -6.40 -3.42
CA ASP A 48 8.52 -6.89 -4.12
C ASP A 48 9.79 -6.76 -3.24
N GLY A 49 9.69 -6.07 -2.09
CA GLY A 49 10.79 -5.85 -1.15
C GLY A 49 11.74 -4.73 -1.56
N ASP A 50 11.30 -3.88 -2.50
CA ASP A 50 12.06 -2.79 -3.11
C ASP A 50 11.97 -1.47 -2.32
N VAL A 51 11.55 -1.52 -1.06
CA VAL A 51 11.48 -0.37 -0.16
C VAL A 51 12.16 -0.69 1.17
N THR A 52 12.99 0.24 1.63
CA THR A 52 13.75 0.10 2.88
C THR A 52 12.92 0.58 4.08
N PRO A 53 13.20 0.08 5.30
CA PRO A 53 12.60 0.59 6.52
C PRO A 53 12.81 2.11 6.73
N GLU A 54 13.95 2.64 6.29
CA GLU A 54 14.27 4.07 6.36
C GLU A 54 13.37 4.91 5.45
N GLU A 55 13.13 4.45 4.22
CA GLU A 55 12.18 5.10 3.30
C GLU A 55 10.75 5.06 3.85
N LEU A 56 10.33 3.92 4.41
CA LEU A 56 9.00 3.79 5.04
C LEU A 56 8.82 4.64 6.31
N ALA A 57 9.92 5.07 6.93
CA ALA A 57 9.89 5.95 8.10
C ALA A 57 9.86 7.45 7.73
N ALA A 58 9.90 7.78 6.44
CA ALA A 58 9.91 9.16 5.96
C ALA A 58 8.57 9.86 6.27
N LEU A 59 8.65 11.13 6.70
CA LEU A 59 7.48 11.87 7.19
C LEU A 59 6.46 12.14 6.08
N GLU A 60 6.93 12.29 4.84
CA GLU A 60 6.11 12.46 3.64
C GLU A 60 5.20 11.27 3.37
N LEU A 61 5.58 10.05 3.77
CA LEU A 61 4.77 8.84 3.58
C LEU A 61 3.77 8.60 4.72
N ALA A 62 3.85 9.35 5.82
CA ALA A 62 3.07 9.06 7.03
C ALA A 62 1.55 9.07 6.77
N GLU A 63 1.04 10.05 6.01
CA GLU A 63 -0.38 10.15 5.66
C GLU A 63 -0.81 9.06 4.67
N LEU A 64 0.06 8.74 3.70
CA LEU A 64 -0.20 7.70 2.73
C LEU A 64 -0.27 6.32 3.41
N LEU A 65 0.69 6.00 4.28
CA LEU A 65 0.73 4.76 5.05
C LEU A 65 -0.49 4.64 5.98
N ALA A 66 -0.88 5.73 6.65
CA ALA A 66 -2.10 5.74 7.46
C ALA A 66 -3.37 5.48 6.62
N THR A 67 -3.43 6.04 5.42
CA THR A 67 -4.54 5.82 4.48
C THR A 67 -4.59 4.36 4.03
N LEU A 68 -3.47 3.80 3.56
CA LEU A 68 -3.39 2.40 3.12
C LEU A 68 -3.73 1.41 4.26
N ARG A 69 -3.31 1.72 5.49
CA ARG A 69 -3.67 0.94 6.67
C ARG A 69 -5.17 0.97 6.96
N ARG A 70 -5.81 2.13 6.84
CA ARG A 70 -7.27 2.27 7.05
C ARG A 70 -8.09 1.50 6.01
N LEU A 71 -7.51 1.21 4.85
CA LEU A 71 -8.10 0.37 3.82
C LEU A 71 -7.72 -1.11 3.98
N ASP A 72 -7.09 -1.52 5.09
CA ASP A 72 -6.66 -2.91 5.33
C ASP A 72 -5.73 -3.47 4.22
N LEU A 73 -4.96 -2.60 3.55
CA LEU A 73 -4.00 -3.00 2.53
C LEU A 73 -2.61 -3.28 3.13
N ILE A 74 -2.24 -2.53 4.17
CA ILE A 74 -0.98 -2.69 4.90
C ILE A 74 -1.19 -2.70 6.41
N GLU A 75 -0.23 -3.27 7.13
CA GLU A 75 -0.17 -3.26 8.59
C GLU A 75 1.28 -3.08 9.07
N PRO A 76 1.49 -2.56 10.30
CA PRO A 76 2.80 -2.60 10.93
C PRO A 76 3.25 -4.05 11.20
N CYS A 77 4.54 -4.32 11.00
CA CYS A 77 5.21 -5.58 11.33
C CYS A 77 5.47 -5.75 12.83
#